data_AF-A0A420MCB2-F1
#
_entry.id   AF-A0A420MCB2-F1
#
_cell.length_a   1.000
_cell.length_b   1.000
_cell.length_c   1.000
_cell.angle_alpha   90.00
_cell.angle_beta   90.00
_cell.angle_gamma   90.00
#
_symmetry.space_group_name_H-M   'P 1'
#
loop_
_entity.id
_entity.type
_entity.pdbx_description
1 polymer ?
#
loop_
_entity_poly.entity_id
_entity_poly.type
_entity_poly.pdbx_seq_one_letter_code
_entity_poly.pdbx_strand_id
1 'polypeptide(L)'
;MAVYRGKQGHLGYLLTATIILCYCITPTAATARSYTQYEHFFPAWEHLIQDQLRDNCTKQLNDYRNRSNTDQGAGYNVIGCVLETMPEYRKAELASAAVILGFAPTVLQLLSASYLDTAVLAYRRPGLAFLLSMSSSGVRPLTATDYDDFIATAGTDPFHTNFGKSQSVWAPTIVSILEYTIASGAVANNAYLAYQLSVWAVCTFSSQQDYLPAMWTAAALVIHLVGYLAARLRISVGGRGGSGENNNRGTLWHRLWAELTPTPWQTRFEVKKNDRHNG
;
A
#
# COMPACT_ATOMS: atom_id res chain seq x y z
N MET A 1 31.78 5.93 -31.73
CA MET A 1 30.77 5.43 -30.77
C MET A 1 30.21 6.61 -30.01
N ALA A 2 29.06 7.13 -30.43
CA ALA A 2 28.40 8.25 -29.77
C ALA A 2 27.54 7.70 -28.63
N VAL A 3 27.96 7.94 -27.39
CA VAL A 3 27.18 7.64 -26.18
C VAL A 3 25.97 8.57 -26.19
N TYR A 4 24.79 8.00 -26.41
CA TYR A 4 23.52 8.72 -26.40
C TYR A 4 23.22 9.15 -24.95
N ARG A 5 23.66 10.36 -24.58
CA ARG A 5 23.39 10.97 -23.28
C ARG A 5 21.96 11.50 -23.29
N GLY A 6 20.99 10.60 -23.15
CA GLY A 6 19.58 10.97 -23.00
C GLY A 6 19.42 11.88 -21.80
N LYS A 7 18.84 13.08 -21.99
CA LYS A 7 18.48 14.00 -20.91
C LYS A 7 17.56 13.26 -19.94
N GLN A 8 18.07 12.91 -18.78
CA GLN A 8 17.31 12.30 -17.69
C GLN A 8 16.31 13.34 -17.19
N GLY A 9 15.04 13.16 -17.52
CA GLY A 9 13.99 14.10 -17.14
C GLY A 9 13.81 14.18 -15.63
N HIS A 10 13.08 15.20 -15.16
CA HIS A 10 12.77 15.42 -13.74
C HIS A 10 12.14 14.19 -13.04
N LEU A 11 11.46 13.33 -13.82
CA LEU A 11 10.91 12.04 -13.38
C LEU A 11 12.01 11.00 -13.07
N GLY A 12 13.09 10.99 -13.86
CA GLY A 12 14.25 10.14 -13.62
C GLY A 12 14.99 10.53 -12.34
N TYR A 13 15.07 11.83 -12.04
CA TYR A 13 15.61 12.32 -10.77
C TYR A 13 14.73 11.97 -9.57
N LEU A 14 13.41 12.03 -9.72
CA LEU A 14 12.47 11.62 -8.67
C LEU A 14 12.53 10.11 -8.40
N LEU A 15 12.59 9.28 -9.45
CA LEU A 15 12.76 7.84 -9.34
C LEU A 15 14.08 7.47 -8.66
N THR A 16 15.19 8.12 -9.04
CA THR A 16 16.47 7.92 -8.36
C THR A 16 16.42 8.41 -6.93
N ALA A 17 15.75 9.54 -6.64
CA ALA A 17 15.61 10.06 -5.29
C ALA A 17 14.75 9.16 -4.40
N THR A 18 13.67 8.56 -4.92
CA THR A 18 12.85 7.60 -4.16
C THR A 18 13.59 6.29 -3.94
N ILE A 19 14.36 5.80 -4.91
CA ILE A 19 15.21 4.61 -4.74
C ILE A 19 16.30 4.89 -3.70
N ILE A 20 16.97 6.05 -3.78
CA ILE A 20 17.98 6.48 -2.80
C ILE A 20 17.35 6.67 -1.42
N LEU A 21 16.14 7.25 -1.31
CA LEU A 21 15.43 7.39 -0.04
C LEU A 21 15.07 6.03 0.55
N CYS A 22 14.59 5.08 -0.27
CA CYS A 22 14.32 3.71 0.16
C CYS A 22 15.57 2.92 0.57
N TYR A 23 16.74 3.19 -0.06
CA TYR A 23 18.02 2.58 0.31
C TYR A 23 18.70 3.28 1.51
N CYS A 24 18.50 4.58 1.70
CA CYS A 24 19.03 5.34 2.83
C CYS A 24 18.20 5.16 4.11
N ILE A 25 16.94 4.73 4.00
CA ILE A 25 16.12 4.23 5.10
C ILE A 25 16.26 2.69 5.16
N THR A 26 17.48 2.17 5.24
CA THR A 26 17.71 0.94 6.01
C THR A 26 18.14 1.40 7.39
N PRO A 27 17.21 1.62 8.33
CA PRO A 27 17.61 2.14 9.61
C PRO A 27 18.30 1.00 10.34
N THR A 28 19.40 1.29 11.01
CA THR A 28 19.94 0.49 12.12
C THR A 28 18.87 0.15 13.18
N ALA A 29 17.73 0.85 13.18
CA ALA A 29 16.53 0.52 13.94
C ALA A 29 15.76 -0.72 13.43
N ALA A 30 15.83 -1.06 12.14
CA ALA A 30 15.18 -2.25 11.57
C ALA A 30 15.90 -3.56 11.97
N THR A 31 17.13 -3.47 12.46
CA THR A 31 17.87 -4.60 13.04
C THR A 31 17.76 -4.68 14.56
N ALA A 32 17.13 -3.69 15.20
CA ALA A 32 16.95 -3.69 16.64
C ALA A 32 15.79 -4.62 17.03
N ARG A 33 16.00 -5.41 18.10
CA ARG A 33 14.95 -6.22 18.72
C ARG A 33 13.81 -5.32 19.21
N SER A 34 12.57 -5.69 18.89
CA SER A 34 11.37 -5.08 19.45
C SER A 34 11.28 -5.36 20.95
N TYR A 35 10.70 -4.45 21.70
CA TYR A 35 10.44 -4.65 23.14
C TYR A 35 8.97 -4.53 23.49
N THR A 36 8.13 -4.20 22.52
CA THR A 36 6.68 -3.99 22.66
C THR A 36 5.89 -5.27 22.39
N GLN A 37 6.47 -6.22 21.65
CA GLN A 37 5.91 -7.57 21.52
C GLN A 37 5.83 -8.26 22.89
N TYR A 38 4.82 -9.14 23.05
CA TYR A 38 4.48 -9.84 24.29
C TYR A 38 3.93 -8.97 25.44
N GLU A 39 3.67 -7.69 25.23
CA GLU A 39 2.91 -6.86 26.19
C GLU A 39 1.41 -7.09 26.04
N HIS A 40 0.93 -7.07 24.80
CA HIS A 40 -0.45 -7.27 24.42
C HIS A 40 -0.56 -8.26 23.26
N PHE A 41 -1.70 -8.90 23.19
CA PHE A 41 -2.15 -9.85 22.19
C PHE A 41 -3.58 -9.50 21.78
N PHE A 42 -4.11 -10.22 20.79
CA PHE A 42 -5.52 -10.08 20.45
C PHE A 42 -6.41 -10.53 21.61
N PRO A 43 -7.57 -9.88 21.85
CA PRO A 43 -8.42 -10.13 23.03
C PRO A 43 -8.79 -11.61 23.25
N ALA A 44 -8.93 -12.39 22.18
CA ALA A 44 -9.22 -13.83 22.27
C ALA A 44 -8.08 -14.65 22.90
N TRP A 45 -6.83 -14.20 22.76
CA TRP A 45 -5.61 -14.88 23.21
C TRP A 45 -4.90 -14.19 24.37
N GLU A 46 -5.21 -12.92 24.66
CA GLU A 46 -4.60 -12.08 25.71
C GLU A 46 -4.44 -12.84 27.02
N HIS A 47 -5.57 -13.23 27.63
CA HIS A 47 -5.57 -13.89 28.94
C HIS A 47 -4.80 -15.22 28.91
N LEU A 48 -5.00 -16.04 27.87
CA LEU A 48 -4.35 -17.34 27.74
C LEU A 48 -2.82 -17.21 27.71
N ILE A 49 -2.30 -16.30 26.86
CA ILE A 49 -0.86 -16.16 26.68
C ILE A 49 -0.25 -15.41 27.85
N GLN A 50 -0.89 -14.34 28.35
CA GLN A 50 -0.38 -13.58 29.49
C GLN A 50 -0.30 -14.42 30.77
N ASP A 51 -1.30 -15.28 31.03
CA ASP A 51 -1.26 -16.18 32.18
C ASP A 51 -0.09 -17.16 32.06
N GLN A 52 0.16 -17.74 30.87
CA GLN A 52 1.33 -18.60 30.64
C GLN A 52 2.65 -17.84 30.80
N LEU A 53 2.72 -16.61 30.30
CA LEU A 53 3.90 -15.76 30.43
C LEU A 53 4.22 -15.42 31.89
N ARG A 54 3.19 -15.14 32.70
CA ARG A 54 3.33 -14.83 34.12
C ARG A 54 3.67 -16.07 34.94
N ASP A 55 2.94 -17.17 34.72
CA ASP A 55 2.98 -18.30 35.65
C ASP A 55 4.10 -19.30 35.32
N ASN A 56 4.48 -19.45 34.04
CA ASN A 56 5.49 -20.44 33.61
C ASN A 56 6.72 -19.82 32.91
N CYS A 57 6.55 -18.72 32.16
CA CYS A 57 7.60 -18.22 31.25
C CYS A 57 8.23 -16.88 31.66
N THR A 58 8.13 -16.51 32.94
CA THR A 58 8.60 -15.21 33.45
C THR A 58 10.10 -15.00 33.19
N LYS A 59 10.92 -16.05 33.32
CA LYS A 59 12.38 -15.96 33.11
C LYS A 59 12.71 -15.56 31.66
N GLN A 60 12.16 -16.28 30.69
CA GLN A 60 12.37 -16.05 29.27
C GLN A 60 11.86 -14.67 28.85
N LEU A 61 10.71 -14.25 29.39
CA LEU A 61 10.15 -12.93 29.13
C LEU A 61 11.05 -11.80 29.68
N ASN A 62 11.62 -11.97 30.88
CA ASN A 62 12.55 -11.01 31.45
C ASN A 62 13.86 -10.94 30.65
N ASP A 63 14.38 -12.08 30.20
CA ASP A 63 15.57 -12.15 29.34
C ASP A 63 15.34 -11.47 27.98
N TYR A 64 14.13 -11.58 27.43
CA TYR A 64 13.69 -10.84 26.24
C TYR A 64 13.61 -9.33 26.47
N ARG A 65 13.03 -8.89 27.59
CA ARG A 65 12.89 -7.46 27.91
C ARG A 65 14.20 -6.80 28.33
N ASN A 66 15.19 -7.58 28.75
CA ASN A 66 16.49 -7.08 29.17
C ASN A 66 17.29 -6.50 27.99
N ARG A 67 17.39 -5.17 27.91
CA ARG A 67 18.12 -4.44 26.85
C ARG A 67 19.63 -4.72 26.83
N SER A 68 20.20 -5.16 27.96
CA SER A 68 21.61 -5.55 28.03
C SER A 68 21.86 -6.95 27.47
N ASN A 69 20.80 -7.75 27.31
CA ASN A 69 20.90 -9.07 26.69
C ASN A 69 20.98 -8.92 25.16
N THR A 70 22.08 -9.38 24.57
CA THR A 70 22.33 -9.37 23.12
C THR A 70 21.89 -10.66 22.42
N ASP A 71 21.27 -11.59 23.15
CA ASP A 71 20.79 -12.85 22.60
C ASP A 71 19.69 -12.65 21.55
N GLN A 72 20.03 -12.96 20.30
CA GLN A 72 19.09 -12.97 19.18
C GLN A 72 18.07 -14.13 19.27
N GLY A 73 18.31 -15.11 20.13
CA GLY A 73 17.40 -16.21 20.46
C GLY A 73 16.31 -15.86 21.48
N ALA A 74 16.39 -14.71 22.15
CA ALA A 74 15.52 -14.42 23.30
C ALA A 74 14.02 -14.50 22.99
N GLY A 75 13.57 -14.00 21.83
CA GLY A 75 12.16 -14.10 21.41
C GLY A 75 11.73 -15.54 21.13
N TYR A 76 12.61 -16.34 20.51
CA TYR A 76 12.36 -17.76 20.28
C TYR A 76 12.26 -18.53 21.60
N ASN A 77 13.04 -18.16 22.62
CA ASN A 77 12.95 -18.78 23.95
C ASN A 77 11.59 -18.51 24.62
N VAL A 78 11.03 -17.30 24.45
CA VAL A 78 9.66 -16.99 24.93
C VAL A 78 8.63 -17.84 24.21
N ILE A 79 8.69 -17.88 22.87
CA ILE A 79 7.78 -18.70 22.05
C ILE A 79 7.88 -20.17 22.44
N GLY A 80 9.10 -20.69 22.58
CA GLY A 80 9.36 -22.07 22.96
C GLY A 80 8.74 -22.42 24.30
N CYS A 81 8.91 -21.58 25.32
CA CYS A 81 8.30 -21.79 26.63
C CYS A 81 6.76 -21.80 26.57
N VAL A 82 6.16 -20.83 25.88
CA VAL A 82 4.70 -20.75 25.74
C VAL A 82 4.15 -21.98 25.00
N LEU A 83 4.82 -22.42 23.94
CA LEU A 83 4.43 -23.61 23.19
C LEU A 83 4.66 -24.90 23.98
N GLU A 84 5.62 -24.95 24.91
CA GLU A 84 5.85 -26.12 25.75
C GLU A 84 4.74 -26.28 26.79
N THR A 85 4.33 -25.20 27.44
CA THR A 85 3.33 -25.23 28.53
C THR A 85 1.89 -25.24 28.02
N MET A 86 1.65 -24.82 26.77
CA MET A 86 0.32 -24.82 26.17
C MET A 86 -0.19 -26.25 25.93
N PRO A 87 -1.48 -26.54 26.18
CA PRO A 87 -2.03 -27.87 25.87
C PRO A 87 -2.10 -28.14 24.36
N GLU A 88 -1.96 -29.40 23.97
CA GLU A 88 -1.85 -29.83 22.55
C GLU A 88 -3.03 -29.36 21.68
N TYR A 89 -4.25 -29.33 22.21
CA TYR A 89 -5.41 -28.87 21.43
C TYR A 89 -5.32 -27.39 21.04
N ARG A 90 -4.70 -26.53 21.87
CA ARG A 90 -4.47 -25.11 21.54
C ARG A 90 -3.35 -24.93 20.55
N LYS A 91 -2.31 -25.78 20.58
CA LYS A 91 -1.28 -25.79 19.53
C LYS A 91 -1.88 -26.16 18.18
N ALA A 92 -2.78 -27.14 18.16
CA ALA A 92 -3.53 -27.51 16.96
C ALA A 92 -4.45 -26.37 16.45
N GLU A 93 -5.08 -25.63 17.36
CA GLU A 93 -5.88 -24.43 17.02
C GLU A 93 -5.02 -23.30 16.41
N LEU A 94 -3.83 -23.03 16.97
CA LEU A 94 -2.89 -22.07 16.39
C LEU A 94 -2.42 -22.51 15.00
N ALA A 95 -2.12 -23.80 14.84
CA ALA A 95 -1.70 -24.37 13.57
C ALA A 95 -2.81 -24.25 12.49
N SER A 96 -4.07 -24.51 12.85
CA SER A 96 -5.19 -24.36 11.91
C SER A 96 -5.47 -22.89 11.58
N ALA A 97 -5.37 -21.98 12.56
CA ALA A 97 -5.49 -20.55 12.32
C ALA A 97 -4.40 -20.02 11.38
N ALA A 98 -3.18 -20.53 11.48
CA ALA A 98 -2.08 -20.17 10.58
C ALA A 98 -2.38 -20.52 9.12
N VAL A 99 -3.08 -21.64 8.85
CA VAL A 99 -3.52 -21.99 7.50
C VAL A 99 -4.51 -20.96 6.95
N ILE A 100 -5.52 -20.59 7.74
CA ILE A 100 -6.53 -19.59 7.34
C ILE A 100 -5.87 -18.22 7.08
N LEU A 101 -4.99 -17.79 7.99
CA LEU A 101 -4.23 -16.55 7.83
C LEU A 101 -3.28 -16.62 6.63
N GLY A 102 -2.74 -17.79 6.30
CA GLY A 102 -1.92 -18.02 5.11
C GLY A 102 -2.68 -17.79 3.79
N PHE A 103 -4.00 -18.01 3.77
CA PHE A 103 -4.84 -17.70 2.60
C PHE A 103 -5.26 -16.23 2.51
N ALA A 104 -5.22 -15.48 3.62
CA ALA A 104 -5.66 -14.09 3.66
C ALA A 104 -4.95 -13.19 2.62
N PRO A 105 -3.63 -13.26 2.40
CA PRO A 105 -2.96 -12.48 1.35
C PRO A 105 -3.52 -12.75 -0.05
N THR A 106 -3.89 -14.00 -0.35
CA THR A 106 -4.46 -14.37 -1.65
C THR A 106 -5.84 -13.78 -1.83
N VAL A 107 -6.70 -13.91 -0.82
CA VAL A 107 -8.05 -13.32 -0.84
C VAL A 107 -7.97 -11.80 -0.97
N LEU A 108 -7.08 -11.16 -0.21
CA LEU A 108 -6.87 -9.71 -0.27
C LEU A 108 -6.32 -9.27 -1.63
N GLN A 109 -5.41 -10.02 -2.26
CA GLN A 109 -4.96 -9.71 -3.63
C GLN A 109 -6.08 -9.82 -4.66
N LEU A 110 -6.95 -10.83 -4.55
CA LEU A 110 -8.07 -11.01 -5.48
C LEU A 110 -9.11 -9.90 -5.36
N LEU A 111 -9.35 -9.41 -4.14
CA LEU A 111 -10.32 -8.34 -3.86
C LEU A 111 -9.73 -6.93 -4.02
N SER A 112 -8.40 -6.81 -4.13
CA SER A 112 -7.73 -5.52 -4.21
C SER A 112 -7.89 -4.87 -5.59
N ALA A 113 -7.69 -3.55 -5.63
CA ALA A 113 -7.53 -2.83 -6.88
C ALA A 113 -6.25 -3.30 -7.60
N SER A 114 -6.30 -3.32 -8.94
CA SER A 114 -5.07 -3.49 -9.71
C SER A 114 -4.28 -2.19 -9.74
N TYR A 115 -2.99 -2.28 -10.05
CA TYR A 115 -2.16 -1.08 -10.22
C TYR A 115 -2.63 -0.23 -11.41
N LEU A 116 -3.27 -0.82 -12.44
CA LEU A 116 -3.85 -0.06 -13.56
C LEU A 116 -5.07 0.73 -13.12
N ASP A 117 -5.97 0.15 -12.32
CA ASP A 117 -7.17 0.84 -11.80
C ASP A 117 -6.76 2.12 -11.06
N THR A 118 -5.77 2.01 -10.17
CA THR A 118 -5.22 3.15 -9.44
C THR A 118 -4.44 4.10 -10.35
N ALA A 119 -3.74 3.60 -11.36
CA ALA A 119 -2.98 4.43 -12.29
C ALA A 119 -3.88 5.32 -13.15
N VAL A 120 -4.99 4.77 -13.66
CA VAL A 120 -6.02 5.51 -14.43
C VAL A 120 -6.60 6.63 -13.59
N LEU A 121 -6.99 6.29 -12.35
CA LEU A 121 -7.51 7.28 -11.42
C LEU A 121 -6.47 8.36 -11.13
N ALA A 122 -5.19 8.00 -10.99
CA ALA A 122 -4.11 8.94 -10.69
C ALA A 122 -3.83 9.98 -11.80
N TYR A 123 -4.25 9.74 -13.06
CA TYR A 123 -4.22 10.79 -14.09
C TYR A 123 -5.24 11.91 -13.85
N ARG A 124 -6.32 11.58 -13.13
CA ARG A 124 -7.48 12.44 -12.88
C ARG A 124 -7.46 13.08 -11.51
N ARG A 125 -7.28 12.22 -10.51
CA ARG A 125 -7.42 12.48 -9.09
C ARG A 125 -6.26 11.79 -8.35
N PRO A 126 -5.01 12.26 -8.57
CA PRO A 126 -3.82 11.67 -7.94
C PRO A 126 -3.90 11.60 -6.42
N GLY A 127 -4.54 12.57 -5.76
CA GLY A 127 -4.70 12.55 -4.30
C GLY A 127 -5.57 11.39 -3.84
N LEU A 128 -6.73 11.20 -4.47
CA LEU A 128 -7.63 10.10 -4.15
C LEU A 128 -7.00 8.74 -4.49
N ALA A 129 -6.35 8.62 -5.66
CA ALA A 129 -5.66 7.40 -6.05
C ALA A 129 -4.56 6.99 -5.06
N PHE A 130 -3.85 7.98 -4.50
CA PHE A 130 -2.85 7.74 -3.47
C PHE A 130 -3.48 7.20 -2.17
N LEU A 131 -4.57 7.81 -1.69
CA LEU A 131 -5.29 7.30 -0.51
C LEU A 131 -5.81 5.87 -0.71
N LEU A 132 -6.39 5.58 -1.88
CA LEU A 132 -6.87 4.23 -2.21
C LEU A 132 -5.72 3.21 -2.30
N SER A 133 -4.56 3.63 -2.79
CA SER A 133 -3.36 2.79 -2.81
C SER A 133 -2.83 2.53 -1.39
N MET A 134 -2.91 3.52 -0.49
CA MET A 134 -2.51 3.36 0.92
C MET A 134 -3.47 2.48 1.73
N SER A 135 -4.76 2.51 1.41
CA SER A 135 -5.75 1.62 2.04
C SER A 135 -5.66 0.18 1.54
N SER A 136 -4.91 -0.04 0.45
CA SER A 136 -4.75 -1.34 -0.17
C SER A 136 -3.70 -2.19 0.57
N SER A 137 -4.09 -3.40 0.95
CA SER A 137 -3.20 -4.38 1.63
C SER A 137 -2.68 -5.49 0.69
N GLY A 138 -2.89 -5.33 -0.61
CA GLY A 138 -2.43 -6.24 -1.65
C GLY A 138 -2.58 -5.60 -3.02
N VAL A 139 -2.06 -6.20 -4.08
CA VAL A 139 -2.26 -5.71 -5.45
C VAL A 139 -2.80 -6.83 -6.28
N ARG A 140 -3.92 -6.59 -6.98
CA ARG A 140 -4.47 -7.60 -7.89
C ARG A 140 -3.49 -7.80 -9.06
N PRO A 141 -2.98 -9.02 -9.27
CA PRO A 141 -2.13 -9.30 -10.41
C PRO A 141 -2.95 -9.16 -11.70
N LEU A 142 -2.31 -8.64 -12.74
CA LEU A 142 -2.92 -8.50 -14.05
C LEU A 142 -2.28 -9.49 -15.02
N THR A 143 -3.07 -9.99 -15.95
CA THR A 143 -2.55 -10.77 -17.07
C THR A 143 -1.96 -9.84 -18.13
N ALA A 144 -1.11 -10.37 -19.01
CA ALA A 144 -0.57 -9.59 -20.13
C ALA A 144 -1.70 -9.04 -21.03
N THR A 145 -2.76 -9.82 -21.23
CA THR A 145 -3.94 -9.42 -22.00
C THR A 145 -4.70 -8.27 -21.35
N ASP A 146 -4.84 -8.24 -20.02
CA ASP A 146 -5.51 -7.12 -19.32
C ASP A 146 -4.73 -5.81 -19.49
N TYR A 147 -3.40 -5.90 -19.51
CA TYR A 147 -2.53 -4.75 -19.71
C TYR A 147 -2.60 -4.22 -21.15
N ASP A 148 -2.53 -5.11 -22.13
CA ASP A 148 -2.57 -4.73 -23.54
C ASP A 148 -3.95 -4.17 -23.93
N ASP A 149 -5.02 -4.78 -23.43
CA ASP A 149 -6.39 -4.28 -23.57
C ASP A 149 -6.51 -2.88 -22.96
N PHE A 150 -5.97 -2.69 -21.76
CA PHE A 150 -5.95 -1.36 -21.13
C PHE A 150 -5.21 -0.32 -21.97
N ILE A 151 -4.04 -0.62 -22.53
CA ILE A 151 -3.32 0.33 -23.39
C ILE A 151 -4.09 0.62 -24.68
N ALA A 152 -4.75 -0.39 -25.25
CA ALA A 152 -5.57 -0.24 -26.44
C ALA A 152 -6.80 0.64 -26.17
N THR A 153 -7.49 0.42 -25.05
CA THR A 153 -8.75 1.07 -24.68
C THR A 153 -8.60 2.41 -23.97
N ALA A 154 -7.47 2.65 -23.27
CA ALA A 154 -7.23 3.89 -22.53
C ALA A 154 -7.36 5.16 -23.39
N GLY A 155 -7.21 5.04 -24.71
CA GLY A 155 -7.44 6.12 -25.67
C GLY A 155 -8.72 6.03 -26.50
N THR A 156 -9.33 4.84 -26.63
CA THR A 156 -10.44 4.61 -27.55
C THR A 156 -11.79 4.55 -26.85
N ASP A 157 -11.87 3.91 -25.69
CA ASP A 157 -13.16 3.66 -25.05
C ASP A 157 -13.49 4.71 -23.97
N PRO A 158 -14.60 5.43 -24.12
CA PRO A 158 -15.11 6.24 -23.05
C PRO A 158 -15.54 5.30 -21.92
N PHE A 159 -14.98 5.47 -20.72
CA PHE A 159 -15.61 4.97 -19.51
C PHE A 159 -17.05 5.51 -19.49
N HIS A 160 -18.02 4.71 -19.93
CA HIS A 160 -19.44 5.03 -19.93
C HIS A 160 -19.93 4.92 -18.49
N THR A 161 -19.64 5.94 -17.69
CA THR A 161 -20.37 6.13 -16.45
C THR A 161 -21.72 6.71 -16.82
N ASN A 162 -22.78 5.92 -16.74
CA ASN A 162 -24.18 6.33 -16.99
C ASN A 162 -24.72 7.38 -16.00
N PHE A 163 -23.86 7.91 -15.12
CA PHE A 163 -24.18 9.06 -14.29
C PHE A 163 -24.24 10.28 -15.21
N GLY A 164 -25.43 10.62 -15.68
CA GLY A 164 -25.67 11.84 -16.45
C GLY A 164 -25.09 13.09 -15.77
N LYS A 165 -25.11 14.22 -16.48
CA LYS A 165 -24.63 15.49 -15.91
C LYS A 165 -25.37 15.78 -14.60
N SER A 166 -24.64 16.08 -13.54
CA SER A 166 -25.25 16.46 -12.26
C SER A 166 -26.18 17.66 -12.47
N GLN A 167 -27.45 17.52 -12.10
CA GLN A 167 -28.41 18.63 -12.12
C GLN A 167 -28.19 19.62 -10.97
N SER A 168 -27.42 19.22 -9.95
CA SER A 168 -27.09 20.05 -8.79
C SER A 168 -25.63 20.52 -8.83
N VAL A 169 -25.42 21.80 -8.51
CA VAL A 169 -24.07 22.41 -8.42
C VAL A 169 -23.27 21.86 -7.23
N TRP A 170 -23.95 21.39 -6.18
CA TRP A 170 -23.31 20.93 -4.94
C TRP A 170 -23.01 19.43 -4.92
N ALA A 171 -23.70 18.63 -5.74
CA ALA A 171 -23.56 17.17 -5.71
C ALA A 171 -22.12 16.68 -5.99
N PRO A 172 -21.35 17.21 -6.97
CA PRO A 172 -19.96 16.82 -7.17
C PRO A 172 -19.09 17.03 -5.92
N THR A 173 -19.25 18.16 -5.24
CA THR A 173 -18.51 18.49 -4.03
C THR A 173 -18.84 17.54 -2.89
N ILE A 174 -20.12 17.24 -2.67
CA ILE A 174 -20.56 16.31 -1.61
C ILE A 174 -20.01 14.91 -1.86
N VAL A 175 -20.09 14.43 -3.10
CA VAL A 175 -19.55 13.12 -3.48
C VAL A 175 -18.04 13.07 -3.26
N SER A 176 -17.31 14.12 -3.66
CA SER A 176 -15.87 14.17 -3.42
C SER A 176 -15.52 14.19 -1.93
N ILE A 177 -16.23 14.96 -1.11
CA ILE A 177 -16.02 14.96 0.36
C ILE A 177 -16.24 13.56 0.93
N LEU A 178 -17.30 12.88 0.49
CA LEU A 178 -17.61 11.52 0.94
C LEU A 178 -16.52 10.52 0.52
N GLU A 179 -16.08 10.54 -0.74
CA GLU A 179 -15.01 9.67 -1.24
C GLU A 179 -13.71 9.85 -0.45
N TYR A 180 -13.32 11.10 -0.19
CA TYR A 180 -12.11 11.40 0.58
C TYR A 180 -12.23 10.99 2.05
N THR A 181 -13.42 11.14 2.65
CA THR A 181 -13.67 10.73 4.03
C THR A 181 -13.57 9.22 4.17
N ILE A 182 -14.24 8.48 3.28
CA ILE A 182 -14.21 7.02 3.26
C ILE A 182 -12.79 6.52 2.99
N ALA A 183 -12.09 7.08 1.98
CA ALA A 183 -10.73 6.69 1.67
C ALA A 183 -9.77 6.95 2.84
N SER A 184 -9.87 8.11 3.50
CA SER A 184 -9.04 8.42 4.68
C SER A 184 -9.33 7.49 5.86
N GLY A 185 -10.61 7.17 6.10
CA GLY A 185 -11.01 6.20 7.11
C GLY A 185 -10.46 4.80 6.81
N ALA A 186 -10.48 4.38 5.54
CA ALA A 186 -9.90 3.11 5.11
C ALA A 186 -8.37 3.08 5.28
N VAL A 187 -7.66 4.18 5.01
CA VAL A 187 -6.21 4.31 5.29
C VAL A 187 -5.93 4.18 6.78
N ALA A 188 -6.67 4.90 7.62
CA ALA A 188 -6.50 4.84 9.08
C ALA A 188 -6.77 3.42 9.60
N ASN A 189 -7.81 2.76 9.10
CA ASN A 189 -8.12 1.37 9.45
C ASN A 189 -7.00 0.41 9.02
N ASN A 190 -6.49 0.55 7.79
CA ASN A 190 -5.39 -0.29 7.29
C ASN A 190 -4.10 -0.09 8.11
N ALA A 191 -3.77 1.16 8.44
CA ALA A 191 -2.61 1.50 9.26
C ALA A 191 -2.74 0.96 10.69
N TYR A 192 -3.93 1.09 11.28
CA TYR A 192 -4.21 0.56 12.62
C TYR A 192 -4.13 -0.98 12.64
N LEU A 193 -4.67 -1.64 11.62
CA LEU A 193 -4.56 -3.10 11.48
C LEU A 193 -3.10 -3.54 11.32
N ALA A 194 -2.32 -2.84 10.50
CA ALA A 194 -0.89 -3.11 10.35
C ALA A 194 -0.14 -2.96 11.67
N TYR A 195 -0.47 -1.94 12.47
CA TYR A 195 0.07 -1.75 13.82
C TYR A 195 -0.30 -2.90 14.76
N GLN A 196 -1.57 -3.30 14.80
CA GLN A 196 -2.02 -4.43 15.63
C GLN A 196 -1.31 -5.72 15.25
N LEU A 197 -1.20 -6.03 13.95
CA LEU A 197 -0.48 -7.22 13.48
C LEU A 197 1.02 -7.17 13.81
N SER A 198 1.60 -5.98 13.85
CA SER A 198 3.02 -5.77 14.15
C SER A 198 3.34 -6.00 15.63
N VAL A 199 2.49 -5.46 16.53
CA VAL A 199 2.76 -5.43 17.98
C VAL A 199 2.05 -6.55 18.74
N TRP A 200 0.83 -6.91 18.34
CA TRP A 200 -0.01 -7.88 19.07
C TRP A 200 0.11 -9.31 18.54
N ALA A 201 0.76 -9.49 17.39
CA ALA A 201 1.14 -10.80 16.87
C ALA A 201 2.66 -10.92 16.80
N VAL A 202 3.14 -12.15 16.93
CA VAL A 202 4.57 -12.47 16.88
C VAL A 202 4.82 -13.35 15.68
N CYS A 203 5.67 -12.90 14.77
CA CYS A 203 6.12 -13.70 13.64
C CYS A 203 7.12 -14.75 14.13
N THR A 204 6.76 -16.03 14.07
CA THR A 204 7.62 -17.12 14.55
C THR A 204 8.95 -17.23 13.80
N PHE A 205 9.02 -16.78 12.54
CA PHE A 205 10.25 -16.75 11.74
C PHE A 205 11.13 -15.50 11.99
N SER A 206 10.62 -14.52 12.74
CA SER A 206 11.33 -13.29 13.10
C SER A 206 10.77 -12.74 14.40
N SER A 207 10.98 -13.48 15.49
CA SER A 207 10.41 -13.21 16.82
C SER A 207 10.98 -11.95 17.52
N GLN A 208 11.80 -11.19 16.82
CA GLN A 208 12.46 -9.98 17.33
C GLN A 208 12.06 -8.74 16.53
N GLN A 209 11.33 -8.88 15.43
CA GLN A 209 10.95 -7.77 14.58
C GLN A 209 9.43 -7.64 14.58
N ASP A 210 8.95 -6.45 14.90
CA ASP A 210 7.52 -6.10 14.89
C ASP A 210 7.08 -5.46 13.57
N TYR A 211 7.97 -4.80 12.84
CA TYR A 211 7.60 -4.01 11.66
C TYR A 211 7.28 -4.80 10.38
N LEU A 212 7.44 -6.14 10.37
CA LEU A 212 7.29 -6.94 9.14
C LEU A 212 5.89 -6.85 8.50
N PRO A 213 4.77 -6.95 9.26
CA PRO A 213 3.44 -6.74 8.68
C PRO A 213 3.24 -5.32 8.11
N ALA A 214 3.82 -4.29 8.76
CA ALA A 214 3.78 -2.92 8.24
C ALA A 214 4.60 -2.76 6.94
N MET A 215 5.71 -3.50 6.79
CA MET A 215 6.47 -3.51 5.54
C MET A 215 5.68 -4.15 4.39
N TRP A 216 4.88 -5.19 4.68
CA TRP A 216 4.01 -5.79 3.67
C TRP A 216 2.98 -4.78 3.13
N THR A 217 2.32 -4.03 4.02
CA THR A 217 1.35 -3.01 3.58
C THR A 217 2.03 -1.85 2.83
N ALA A 218 3.22 -1.44 3.28
CA ALA A 218 4.03 -0.45 2.56
C ALA A 218 4.45 -0.94 1.16
N ALA A 219 4.78 -2.23 1.00
CA ALA A 219 5.14 -2.80 -0.29
C ALA A 219 3.98 -2.71 -1.30
N ALA A 220 2.74 -2.92 -0.88
CA ALA A 220 1.56 -2.76 -1.74
C ALA A 220 1.46 -1.33 -2.32
N LEU A 221 1.66 -0.31 -1.49
CA LEU A 221 1.71 1.09 -1.92
C LEU A 221 2.81 1.33 -2.96
N VAL A 222 4.00 0.77 -2.74
CA VAL A 222 5.13 0.89 -3.68
C VAL A 222 4.78 0.26 -5.03
N ILE A 223 4.14 -0.91 -5.05
CA ILE A 223 3.72 -1.57 -6.29
C ILE A 223 2.70 -0.71 -7.06
N HIS A 224 1.70 -0.14 -6.38
CA HIS A 224 0.75 0.80 -7.01
C HIS A 224 1.47 2.03 -7.60
N LEU A 225 2.45 2.60 -6.88
CA LEU A 225 3.24 3.73 -7.34
C LEU A 225 4.07 3.37 -8.58
N VAL A 226 4.76 2.23 -8.57
CA VAL A 226 5.54 1.74 -9.72
C VAL A 226 4.63 1.49 -10.92
N GLY A 227 3.45 0.88 -10.70
CA GLY A 227 2.47 0.67 -11.76
C GLY A 227 1.96 1.97 -12.37
N TYR A 228 1.69 2.99 -11.54
CA TYR A 228 1.37 4.33 -12.01
C TYR A 228 2.50 4.95 -12.85
N LEU A 229 3.75 4.87 -12.38
CA LEU A 229 4.89 5.40 -13.12
C LEU A 229 5.10 4.69 -14.45
N ALA A 230 4.94 3.36 -14.49
CA ALA A 230 5.02 2.56 -15.70
C ALA A 230 3.91 2.95 -16.71
N ALA A 231 2.67 3.11 -16.25
CA ALA A 231 1.57 3.59 -17.08
C ALA A 231 1.86 5.01 -17.62
N ARG A 232 2.37 5.91 -16.76
CA ARG A 232 2.72 7.29 -17.12
C ARG A 232 3.81 7.40 -18.17
N LEU A 233 4.78 6.50 -18.14
CA LEU A 233 5.83 6.45 -19.16
C LEU A 233 5.31 5.98 -20.53
N ARG A 234 4.26 5.16 -20.57
CA ARG A 234 3.68 4.63 -21.82
C ARG A 234 2.57 5.49 -22.41
N ILE A 235 1.76 6.13 -21.57
CA ILE A 235 0.61 6.94 -21.99
C ILE A 235 1.03 8.41 -22.06
N SER A 236 1.17 8.95 -23.27
CA SER A 236 1.29 10.39 -23.49
C SER A 236 -0.11 11.00 -23.55
N VAL A 237 -0.49 11.77 -22.53
CA VAL A 237 -1.76 12.50 -22.53
C VAL A 237 -1.61 13.72 -23.45
N GLY A 238 -2.48 13.84 -24.45
CA GLY A 238 -2.52 15.00 -25.32
C GLY A 238 -2.97 16.22 -24.53
N GLY A 239 -2.04 17.12 -24.22
CA GLY A 239 -2.40 18.45 -23.74
C GLY A 239 -3.10 19.21 -24.86
N ARG A 240 -4.36 19.61 -24.65
CA ARG A 240 -5.03 20.57 -25.53
C ARG A 240 -4.12 21.80 -25.63
N GLY A 241 -3.56 22.04 -26.81
CA GLY A 241 -2.58 23.09 -27.05
C GLY A 241 -3.15 24.46 -26.69
N GLY A 242 -2.73 24.97 -25.54
CA GLY A 242 -2.89 26.37 -25.14
C GLY A 242 -1.50 26.97 -25.01
N SER A 243 -1.02 27.59 -26.09
CA SER A 243 0.09 28.53 -26.05
C SER A 243 -0.24 29.63 -25.05
N GLY A 244 0.57 29.82 -24.00
CA GLY A 244 0.29 30.84 -23.01
C GLY A 244 1.15 30.73 -21.75
N GLU A 245 2.26 31.44 -21.80
CA GLU A 245 3.18 31.75 -20.71
C GLU A 245 2.49 32.32 -19.45
N ASN A 246 2.99 31.96 -18.26
CA ASN A 246 2.75 32.60 -16.96
C ASN A 246 1.32 32.70 -16.38
N ASN A 247 0.74 31.59 -15.91
CA ASN A 247 -0.20 31.66 -14.78
C ASN A 247 -0.21 30.39 -13.90
N ASN A 248 0.90 30.14 -13.21
CA ASN A 248 1.11 28.94 -12.38
C ASN A 248 0.00 28.75 -11.32
N ARG A 249 -0.58 29.86 -10.82
CA ARG A 249 -1.66 29.84 -9.83
C ARG A 249 -2.98 29.33 -10.42
N GLY A 250 -3.33 29.74 -11.64
CA GLY A 250 -4.51 29.25 -12.36
C GLY A 250 -4.41 27.75 -12.69
N THR A 251 -3.22 27.28 -13.06
CA THR A 251 -2.96 25.86 -13.31
C THR A 251 -3.11 25.01 -12.05
N LEU A 252 -2.65 25.49 -10.89
CA LEU A 252 -2.75 24.79 -9.62
C LEU A 252 -4.21 24.73 -9.12
N TRP A 253 -4.94 25.85 -9.21
CA TRP A 253 -6.38 25.88 -8.92
C TRP A 253 -7.16 24.92 -9.82
N HIS A 254 -6.89 24.88 -11.12
CA HIS A 254 -7.55 23.94 -12.03
C HIS A 254 -7.25 22.47 -11.65
N ARG A 255 -6.03 22.15 -11.18
CA ARG A 255 -5.69 20.80 -10.70
C ARG A 255 -6.44 20.45 -9.42
N LEU A 256 -6.55 21.38 -8.47
CA LEU A 256 -7.32 21.17 -7.24
C LEU A 256 -8.82 21.01 -7.53
N TRP A 257 -9.36 21.79 -8.45
CA TRP A 257 -10.76 21.64 -8.88
C TRP A 257 -11.01 20.32 -9.63
N ALA A 258 -10.04 19.86 -10.43
CA ALA A 258 -10.10 18.53 -11.02
C ALA A 258 -10.13 17.46 -9.92
N GLU A 259 -9.26 17.56 -8.90
CA GLU A 259 -9.22 16.63 -7.78
C GLU A 259 -10.57 16.51 -7.03
N LEU A 260 -11.28 17.64 -6.87
CA LEU A 260 -12.57 17.73 -6.19
C LEU A 260 -13.78 17.40 -7.09
N THR A 261 -13.56 17.21 -8.39
CA THR A 261 -14.63 16.81 -9.32
C THR A 261 -14.60 15.30 -9.49
N PRO A 262 -15.66 14.56 -9.11
CA PRO A 262 -15.70 13.11 -9.26
C PRO A 262 -15.49 12.68 -10.70
N THR A 263 -14.80 11.55 -10.86
CA THR A 263 -14.39 10.97 -12.15
C THR A 263 -15.50 10.91 -13.22
N PRO A 264 -16.77 10.58 -12.88
CA PRO A 264 -17.88 10.57 -13.85
C PRO A 264 -18.22 11.94 -14.46
N TRP A 265 -17.92 13.04 -13.76
CA TRP A 265 -18.25 14.41 -14.18
C TRP A 265 -17.05 15.19 -14.74
N GLN A 266 -15.89 14.55 -14.86
CA GLN A 266 -14.70 15.16 -15.47
C GLN A 266 -14.70 15.06 -17.00
N THR A 267 -14.00 15.97 -17.66
CA THR A 267 -13.78 15.95 -19.10
C THR A 267 -12.89 14.77 -19.53
N ARG A 268 -13.11 14.28 -20.75
CA ARG A 268 -12.47 13.08 -21.31
C ARG A 268 -10.95 13.22 -21.40
N PHE A 269 -10.23 12.15 -21.09
CA PHE A 269 -8.79 12.04 -21.37
C PHE A 269 -8.61 11.59 -22.82
N GLU A 270 -7.94 12.41 -23.62
CA GLU A 270 -7.48 12.00 -24.94
C GLU A 270 -6.04 11.49 -24.81
N VAL A 271 -5.88 10.18 -24.92
CA VAL A 271 -4.55 9.56 -25.00
C VAL A 271 -4.04 9.74 -26.43
N LYS A 272 -2.87 10.36 -26.57
CA LYS A 272 -2.21 10.48 -27.87
C LYS A 272 -1.56 9.13 -28.17
N LYS A 273 -2.16 8.37 -29.10
CA LYS A 273 -1.53 7.15 -29.62
C LYS A 273 -0.23 7.56 -30.30
N ASN A 274 0.89 7.01 -29.85
CA ASN A 274 2.18 7.25 -30.49
C ASN A 274 2.29 6.23 -31.62
N ASP A 275 1.99 6.63 -32.86
CA ASP A 275 2.03 5.76 -34.06
C ASP A 275 3.46 5.39 -34.49
N ARG A 276 4.38 5.20 -33.54
CA ARG A 276 5.70 4.63 -33.80
C ARG A 276 5.73 3.15 -33.46
N HIS A 277 4.98 2.36 -34.23
CA HIS A 277 5.42 1.03 -34.59
C HIS A 277 5.97 1.13 -36.02
N ASN A 278 7.29 1.32 -36.11
CA ASN A 278 8.04 0.92 -37.29
C ASN A 278 8.04 -0.61 -37.33
N GLY A 279 7.89 -1.16 -38.55
CA GLY A 279 7.98 -2.60 -38.82
C GLY A 279 9.34 -3.22 -38.53
#